data_AF-A0A2K5Y0G7-F1
#
_entry.id   AF-A0A2K5Y0G7-F1
#
_cell.length_a   1.000
_cell.length_b   1.000
_cell.length_c   1.000
_cell.angle_alpha   90.00
_cell.angle_beta   90.00
_cell.angle_gamma   90.00
#
_symmetry.space_group_name_H-M   'P 1'
#
loop_
_entity.id
_entity.type
_entity.pdbx_description
1 polymer ?
#
loop_
_entity_poly.entity_id
_entity_poly.type
_entity_poly.pdbx_seq_one_letter_code
_entity_poly.pdbx_strand_id
1 'polypeptide(L)'
;MSTFRQEDVEDHYEMGEELGSGQFAIVRKCRQKGTGKEYAAKFILSGASPFLGETKQETLTNISAVNYDFDEEYFSNTSELAKDFIRRLLVKDPKRRMTIAQSLEHSWIKAIRRRNVRGEDSGRKPERRRLKTTRLKEYTIKSHSSMPPNNSYANFERFSKVLEEVAAAEEGLRELERSRRLCHEDVEALAAIYEEKEAWYREESDSLGQDLRRLRQELLKTEALKRQAQEEAKGALLGTSGLKRRFSRLENRYEALAKQVASEMRFVQDLVRALEQEKLQGVECGLR
;
A
#
# COMPACT_ATOMS: atom_id res chain seq x y z
N MET A 1 58.30 -35.02 -1.62
CA MET A 1 57.11 -35.22 -0.78
C MET A 1 56.99 -34.01 0.13
N SER A 2 55.92 -33.22 0.02
CA SER A 2 55.72 -32.07 0.91
C SER A 2 55.15 -32.59 2.23
N THR A 3 55.98 -32.66 3.26
CA THR A 3 55.55 -32.99 4.62
C THR A 3 54.70 -31.86 5.16
N PHE A 4 53.54 -32.21 5.73
CA PHE A 4 52.72 -31.26 6.47
C PHE A 4 53.51 -30.79 7.69
N ARG A 5 53.75 -29.48 7.81
CA ARG A 5 54.47 -28.88 8.93
C ARG A 5 53.46 -28.29 9.88
N GLN A 6 53.56 -28.68 11.15
CA GLN A 6 52.63 -28.30 12.21
C GLN A 6 53.12 -27.08 13.01
N GLU A 7 54.27 -26.53 12.61
CA GLU A 7 54.86 -25.30 13.14
C GLU A 7 54.06 -24.07 12.69
N ASP A 8 54.15 -22.97 13.43
CA ASP A 8 53.40 -21.76 13.10
C ASP A 8 53.85 -21.24 11.73
N VAL A 9 52.89 -20.83 10.91
CA VAL A 9 53.17 -20.30 9.58
C VAL A 9 53.99 -19.01 9.67
N GLU A 10 53.83 -18.25 10.76
CA GLU A 10 54.57 -17.01 11.03
C GLU A 10 56.06 -17.26 11.30
N ASP A 11 56.45 -18.47 11.70
CA ASP A 11 57.86 -18.83 11.90
C ASP A 11 58.59 -18.94 10.56
N HIS A 12 57.90 -19.37 9.50
CA HIS A 12 58.49 -19.65 8.18
C HIS A 12 58.19 -18.61 7.11
N TYR A 13 57.09 -17.86 7.27
CA TYR A 13 56.58 -16.92 6.29
C TYR A 13 56.32 -15.55 6.93
N GLU A 14 56.74 -14.51 6.22
CA GLU A 14 56.41 -13.12 6.53
C GLU A 14 55.11 -12.74 5.83
N MET A 15 54.13 -12.25 6.59
CA MET A 15 52.80 -11.91 6.10
C MET A 15 52.76 -10.48 5.57
N GLY A 16 52.48 -10.34 4.28
CA GLY A 16 52.33 -9.06 3.58
C GLY A 16 50.88 -8.57 3.50
N GLU A 17 50.63 -7.72 2.50
CA GLU A 17 49.34 -7.09 2.25
C GLU A 17 48.20 -8.10 1.97
N GLU A 18 46.97 -7.68 2.27
CA GLU A 18 45.78 -8.43 1.89
C GLU A 18 45.53 -8.27 0.38
N LEU A 19 45.53 -9.39 -0.34
CA LEU A 19 45.26 -9.41 -1.78
C LEU A 19 43.76 -9.48 -2.07
N GLY A 20 42.97 -10.03 -1.14
CA GLY A 20 41.52 -9.99 -1.17
C GLY A 20 40.87 -10.76 -0.02
N SER A 21 39.76 -10.23 0.49
CA SER A 21 38.90 -10.90 1.48
C SER A 21 37.59 -11.35 0.85
N GLY A 22 37.24 -12.60 1.13
CA GLY A 22 35.91 -13.16 0.93
C GLY A 22 35.24 -13.49 2.26
N GLN A 23 33.94 -13.81 2.23
CA GLN A 23 33.16 -14.17 3.41
C GLN A 23 33.77 -15.33 4.24
N PHE A 24 34.56 -16.17 3.60
CA PHE A 24 35.05 -17.44 4.16
C PHE A 24 36.58 -17.54 4.21
N ALA A 25 37.31 -16.56 3.68
CA ALA A 25 38.77 -16.59 3.67
C ALA A 25 39.38 -15.21 3.40
N ILE A 26 40.57 -14.98 3.94
CA ILE A 26 41.42 -13.85 3.55
C ILE A 26 42.61 -14.42 2.78
N VAL A 27 42.90 -13.84 1.62
CA VAL A 27 44.11 -14.15 0.86
C VAL A 27 45.12 -13.03 1.11
N ARG A 28 46.29 -13.38 1.64
CA ARG A 28 47.39 -12.44 1.85
C ARG A 28 48.59 -12.82 1.00
N LYS A 29 49.38 -11.83 0.64
CA LYS A 29 50.72 -12.05 0.08
C LYS A 29 51.63 -12.53 1.22
N CYS A 30 52.44 -13.54 0.98
CA CYS A 30 53.37 -14.07 1.97
C CYS A 30 54.75 -14.29 1.35
N ARG A 31 55.81 -14.01 2.09
CA ARG A 31 57.19 -14.21 1.65
C ARG A 31 57.84 -15.27 2.52
N GLN A 32 58.36 -16.34 1.91
CA GLN A 32 59.08 -17.37 2.66
C GLN A 32 60.42 -16.81 3.14
N LYS A 33 60.68 -16.83 4.46
CA LYS A 33 61.88 -16.21 5.06
C LYS A 33 63.19 -16.82 4.53
N GLY A 34 63.22 -18.13 4.30
CA GLY A 34 64.45 -18.83 3.86
C GLY A 34 64.80 -18.67 2.37
N THR A 35 63.81 -18.49 1.48
CA THR A 35 64.05 -18.45 0.02
C THR A 35 63.74 -17.10 -0.62
N GLY A 36 63.10 -16.20 0.11
CA GLY A 36 62.59 -14.92 -0.40
C GLY A 36 61.45 -15.06 -1.42
N LYS A 37 61.02 -16.28 -1.74
CA LYS A 37 59.94 -16.50 -2.73
C LYS A 37 58.61 -16.02 -2.18
N GLU A 38 57.86 -15.37 -3.06
CA GLU A 38 56.52 -14.86 -2.77
C GLU A 38 55.45 -15.91 -3.09
N TYR A 39 54.43 -15.95 -2.25
CA TYR A 39 53.28 -16.85 -2.34
C TYR A 39 52.00 -16.07 -2.03
N ALA A 40 50.87 -16.55 -2.52
CA ALA A 40 49.56 -16.12 -2.03
C ALA A 40 49.07 -17.17 -1.01
N ALA A 41 48.95 -16.80 0.26
CA ALA A 41 48.41 -17.68 1.28
C ALA A 41 46.93 -17.39 1.49
N LYS A 42 46.12 -18.44 1.42
CA LYS A 42 44.70 -18.38 1.69
C LYS A 42 44.42 -18.85 3.11
N PHE A 43 44.02 -17.92 3.96
CA PHE A 43 43.59 -18.16 5.33
C PHE A 43 42.08 -18.39 5.34
N ILE A 44 41.67 -19.66 5.49
CA ILE A 44 40.26 -20.01 5.54
C ILE A 44 39.70 -19.60 6.90
N LEU A 45 38.78 -18.64 6.90
CA LEU A 45 38.07 -18.13 8.08
C LEU A 45 36.78 -18.93 8.37
N SER A 46 36.35 -19.81 7.46
CA SER A 46 35.08 -20.56 7.56
C SER A 46 35.10 -21.78 8.47
N GLY A 47 36.24 -22.14 9.06
CA GLY A 47 36.31 -23.26 10.01
C GLY A 47 36.02 -24.65 9.43
N ALA A 48 35.86 -24.79 8.11
CA ALA A 48 35.70 -26.05 7.41
C ALA A 48 36.70 -26.13 6.25
N SER A 49 37.58 -27.13 6.30
CA SER A 49 38.48 -27.47 5.21
C SER A 49 37.70 -28.28 4.16
N PRO A 50 37.79 -27.97 2.87
CA PRO A 50 37.22 -28.80 1.80
C PRO A 50 37.72 -30.26 1.80
N PHE A 51 38.80 -30.53 2.52
CA PHE A 51 39.42 -31.86 2.63
C PHE A 51 39.08 -32.60 3.93
N LEU A 52 38.21 -32.03 4.78
CA LEU A 52 37.90 -32.59 6.09
C LEU A 52 37.17 -33.93 5.94
N GLY A 53 37.73 -34.99 6.53
CA GLY A 53 37.07 -36.30 6.70
C GLY A 53 36.71 -36.55 8.16
N GLU A 54 35.97 -37.63 8.44
CA GLU A 54 35.54 -38.01 9.79
C GLU A 54 36.74 -38.32 10.71
N THR A 55 37.86 -38.77 10.13
CA THR A 55 39.11 -39.02 10.86
C THR A 55 40.28 -38.17 10.36
N LYS A 56 41.33 -38.03 11.19
CA LYS A 56 42.58 -37.36 10.81
C LYS A 56 43.25 -38.05 9.62
N GLN A 57 43.23 -39.37 9.60
CA GLN A 57 43.83 -40.17 8.53
C GLN A 57 43.07 -40.00 7.22
N GLU A 58 41.73 -39.93 7.27
CA GLU A 58 40.88 -39.64 6.12
C GLU A 58 41.10 -38.21 5.60
N THR A 59 41.18 -37.22 6.48
CA THR A 59 41.51 -35.83 6.11
C THR A 59 42.86 -35.74 5.40
N LEU A 60 43.89 -36.42 5.91
CA LEU A 60 45.21 -36.48 5.27
C LEU A 60 45.16 -37.20 3.92
N THR A 61 44.36 -38.26 3.83
CA THR A 61 44.12 -38.99 2.58
C THR A 61 43.47 -38.08 1.56
N ASN A 62 42.44 -37.32 1.95
CA ASN A 62 41.75 -36.33 1.11
C ASN A 62 42.70 -35.22 0.62
N ILE A 63 43.54 -34.66 1.49
CA ILE A 63 44.55 -33.66 1.09
C ILE A 63 45.54 -34.24 0.08
N SER A 64 46.06 -35.45 0.34
CA SER A 64 47.05 -36.10 -0.52
C SER A 64 46.48 -36.54 -1.89
N ALA A 65 45.20 -36.90 -1.91
CA ALA A 65 44.44 -37.26 -3.10
C ALA A 65 43.90 -36.03 -3.85
N VAL A 66 43.92 -34.85 -3.21
CA VAL A 66 43.22 -33.66 -3.68
C VAL A 66 41.71 -33.94 -3.85
N ASN A 67 41.16 -34.74 -2.94
CA ASN A 67 39.75 -35.10 -2.90
C ASN A 67 39.04 -34.11 -1.96
N TYR A 68 38.28 -33.19 -2.55
CA TYR A 68 37.51 -32.19 -1.81
C TYR A 68 36.18 -31.93 -2.50
N ASP A 69 35.18 -31.56 -1.70
CA ASP A 69 33.89 -31.07 -2.18
C ASP A 69 33.62 -29.65 -1.66
N PHE A 70 32.59 -29.02 -2.25
CA PHE A 70 32.08 -27.75 -1.77
C PHE A 70 30.70 -28.01 -1.20
N ASP A 71 30.67 -28.54 0.03
CA ASP A 71 29.45 -28.83 0.78
C ASP A 71 28.47 -27.64 0.72
N GLU A 72 27.24 -27.92 0.29
CA GLU A 72 26.20 -26.94 0.04
C GLU A 72 25.76 -26.23 1.33
N GLU A 73 25.87 -26.90 2.48
CA GLU A 73 25.59 -26.30 3.80
C GLU A 73 26.52 -25.11 4.08
N TYR A 74 27.80 -25.21 3.67
CA TYR A 74 28.82 -24.19 3.96
C TYR A 74 29.11 -23.25 2.78
N PHE A 75 28.89 -23.73 1.55
CA PHE A 75 29.25 -23.03 0.32
C PHE A 75 28.06 -22.58 -0.53
N SER A 76 26.82 -22.68 -0.04
CA SER A 76 25.60 -22.17 -0.70
C SER A 76 25.72 -20.68 -1.08
N ASN A 77 26.26 -19.86 -0.17
CA ASN A 77 26.45 -18.42 -0.39
C ASN A 77 27.78 -18.06 -1.08
N THR A 78 28.60 -19.05 -1.45
CA THR A 78 29.87 -18.82 -2.15
C THR A 78 29.63 -18.78 -3.66
N SER A 79 29.99 -17.67 -4.31
CA SER A 79 29.79 -17.51 -5.75
C SER A 79 30.59 -18.53 -6.56
N GLU A 80 30.06 -18.91 -7.73
CA GLU A 80 30.72 -19.89 -8.61
C GLU A 80 32.11 -19.39 -9.09
N LEU A 81 32.26 -18.08 -9.27
CA LEU A 81 33.56 -17.47 -9.57
C LEU A 81 34.58 -17.68 -8.43
N ALA A 82 34.14 -17.69 -7.17
CA ALA A 82 34.99 -17.99 -6.03
C ALA A 82 35.34 -19.50 -5.99
N LYS A 83 34.37 -20.37 -6.26
CA LYS A 83 34.58 -21.83 -6.33
C LYS A 83 35.58 -22.18 -7.43
N ASP A 84 35.43 -21.63 -8.65
CA ASP A 84 36.38 -21.81 -9.75
C ASP A 84 37.80 -21.37 -9.40
N PHE A 85 37.93 -20.20 -8.75
CA PHE A 85 39.22 -19.72 -8.29
C PHE A 85 39.92 -20.71 -7.34
N ILE A 86 39.17 -21.29 -6.40
CA ILE A 86 39.69 -22.27 -5.43
C ILE A 86 40.12 -23.56 -6.15
N ARG A 87 39.34 -24.05 -7.11
CA ARG A 87 39.69 -25.27 -7.88
C ARG A 87 41.03 -25.11 -8.59
N ARG A 88 41.31 -23.92 -9.15
CA ARG A 88 42.58 -23.65 -9.86
C ARG A 88 43.78 -23.45 -8.93
N LEU A 89 43.55 -23.21 -7.64
CA LEU A 89 44.59 -23.16 -6.61
C LEU A 89 44.88 -24.53 -6.01
N LEU A 90 43.86 -25.38 -5.88
CA LEU A 90 43.97 -26.74 -5.33
C LEU A 90 44.34 -27.77 -6.40
N VAL A 91 45.37 -27.49 -7.20
CA VAL A 91 45.91 -28.43 -8.20
C VAL A 91 47.11 -29.18 -7.61
N LYS A 92 47.11 -30.52 -7.74
CA LYS A 92 48.14 -31.42 -7.20
C LYS A 92 49.54 -31.10 -7.74
N ASP A 93 49.64 -30.86 -9.04
CA ASP A 93 50.88 -30.47 -9.70
C ASP A 93 51.16 -28.96 -9.51
N PRO A 94 52.23 -28.58 -8.79
CA PRO A 94 52.57 -27.18 -8.57
C PRO A 94 52.87 -26.40 -9.85
N LYS A 95 53.33 -27.05 -10.94
CA LYS A 95 53.63 -26.37 -12.21
C LYS A 95 52.36 -25.98 -12.97
N ARG A 96 51.27 -26.70 -12.74
CA ARG A 96 49.94 -26.45 -13.33
C ARG A 96 49.07 -25.54 -12.47
N ARG A 97 49.52 -25.23 -11.25
CA ARG A 97 48.84 -24.32 -10.34
C ARG A 97 48.98 -22.89 -10.84
N MET A 98 47.90 -22.12 -10.71
CA MET A 98 47.89 -20.72 -11.10
C MET A 98 48.99 -19.93 -10.37
N THR A 99 49.76 -19.13 -11.12
CA THR A 99 50.75 -18.23 -10.52
C THR A 99 50.06 -17.05 -9.83
N ILE A 100 50.81 -16.29 -9.02
CA ILE A 100 50.26 -15.11 -8.33
C ILE A 100 49.76 -14.08 -9.36
N ALA A 101 50.53 -13.81 -10.41
CA ALA A 101 50.15 -12.87 -11.47
C ALA A 101 48.83 -13.29 -12.14
N GLN A 102 48.67 -14.58 -12.45
CA GLN A 102 47.44 -15.11 -13.01
C GLN A 102 46.27 -15.08 -12.00
N SER A 103 46.57 -15.26 -10.70
CA SER A 103 45.56 -15.23 -9.63
C SER A 103 44.97 -13.84 -9.43
N LEU A 104 45.79 -12.80 -9.54
CA LEU A 104 45.35 -11.40 -9.47
C LEU A 104 44.51 -10.98 -10.68
N GLU A 105 44.71 -11.65 -11.82
CA GLU A 105 43.97 -11.40 -13.06
C GLU A 105 42.60 -12.09 -13.09
N HIS A 106 42.35 -13.03 -12.16
CA HIS A 106 41.13 -13.82 -12.13
C HIS A 106 39.85 -12.97 -11.92
N SER A 107 38.79 -13.32 -12.64
CA SER A 107 37.51 -12.59 -12.66
C SER A 107 36.91 -12.36 -11.26
N TRP A 108 37.07 -13.32 -10.34
CA TRP A 108 36.62 -13.18 -8.95
C TRP A 108 37.36 -12.06 -8.19
N ILE A 109 38.69 -12.03 -8.28
CA ILE A 109 39.53 -11.02 -7.60
C ILE A 109 39.31 -9.63 -8.21
N LYS A 110 39.19 -9.54 -9.53
CA LYS A 110 38.86 -8.28 -10.23
C LYS A 110 37.50 -7.72 -9.83
N ALA A 111 36.49 -8.59 -9.66
CA ALA A 111 35.16 -8.15 -9.24
C ALA A 111 35.15 -7.56 -7.82
N ILE A 112 35.94 -8.11 -6.90
CA ILE A 112 36.09 -7.59 -5.53
C ILE A 112 36.82 -6.24 -5.56
N ARG A 113 37.94 -6.13 -6.30
CA ARG A 113 38.68 -4.86 -6.42
C ARG A 113 37.83 -3.73 -7.00
N ARG A 114 37.00 -4.00 -8.02
CA ARG A 114 36.09 -3.00 -8.60
C ARG A 114 34.98 -2.53 -7.65
N ARG A 115 34.50 -3.38 -6.74
CA ARG A 115 33.53 -2.98 -5.70
C ARG A 115 34.14 -2.08 -4.64
N ASN A 116 35.38 -2.35 -4.24
CA ASN A 116 36.05 -1.57 -3.20
C ASN A 116 36.41 -0.15 -3.64
N VAL A 117 36.66 0.10 -4.93
CA VAL A 117 36.96 1.45 -5.47
C VAL A 117 35.72 2.35 -5.56
N ARG A 118 34.50 1.80 -5.54
CA ARG A 118 33.25 2.60 -5.59
C ARG A 118 32.70 2.99 -4.21
N GLY A 119 33.37 2.60 -3.12
CA GLY A 119 32.84 2.64 -1.76
C GLY A 119 33.47 3.65 -0.80
N GLU A 120 34.24 4.63 -1.28
CA GLU A 120 34.88 5.63 -0.39
C GLU A 120 33.99 6.85 -0.04
N ASP A 121 32.78 7.00 -0.62
CA ASP A 121 31.96 8.22 -0.43
C ASP A 121 30.54 8.02 0.15
N SER A 122 30.32 7.01 0.99
CA SER A 122 29.07 6.98 1.77
C SER A 122 29.24 6.29 3.12
N GLY A 123 29.21 7.09 4.18
CA GLY A 123 29.35 6.66 5.56
C GLY A 123 28.22 5.75 6.03
N ARG A 124 28.54 4.47 6.24
CA ARG A 124 28.15 3.63 7.38
C ARG A 124 28.81 2.27 7.19
N LYS A 125 29.87 1.97 7.94
CA LYS A 125 30.43 0.61 7.99
C LYS A 125 29.45 -0.27 8.78
N PRO A 126 28.89 -1.35 8.21
CA PRO A 126 28.19 -2.34 9.03
C PRO A 126 29.23 -3.12 9.84
N GLU A 127 29.02 -3.16 11.15
CA GLU A 127 29.83 -3.92 12.11
C GLU A 127 29.76 -5.41 11.76
N ARG A 128 30.91 -6.02 11.45
CA ARG A 128 31.01 -7.42 11.00
C ARG A 128 30.64 -8.35 12.16
N ARG A 129 29.46 -8.99 12.09
CA ARG A 129 29.01 -10.04 13.04
C ARG A 129 30.09 -11.14 13.17
N ARG A 130 30.64 -11.32 14.38
CA ARG A 130 31.64 -12.36 14.71
C ARG A 130 31.01 -13.74 14.53
N LEU A 131 31.74 -14.65 13.88
CA LEU A 131 31.27 -16.00 13.53
C LEU A 131 31.35 -16.96 14.73
N LYS A 132 30.37 -17.87 14.83
CA LYS A 132 30.24 -18.89 15.89
C LYS A 132 31.37 -19.92 15.79
N THR A 133 32.13 -20.13 16.88
CA THR A 133 33.37 -20.94 16.93
C THR A 133 33.16 -22.38 17.43
N THR A 134 31.94 -22.91 17.38
CA THR A 134 31.55 -24.20 17.98
C THR A 134 32.43 -25.38 17.55
N ARG A 135 32.84 -25.47 16.29
CA ARG A 135 33.71 -26.56 15.80
C ARG A 135 35.20 -26.37 16.13
N LEU A 136 35.65 -25.13 16.31
CA LEU A 136 37.02 -24.83 16.75
C LEU A 136 37.22 -25.26 18.21
N LYS A 137 36.16 -25.15 19.03
CA LYS A 137 36.13 -25.62 20.41
C LYS A 137 36.20 -27.13 20.52
N GLU A 138 35.50 -27.85 19.66
CA GLU A 138 35.49 -29.30 19.64
C GLU A 138 36.85 -29.88 19.21
N TYR A 139 37.53 -29.19 18.29
CA TYR A 139 38.91 -29.48 17.88
C TYR A 139 39.91 -29.26 19.03
N THR A 140 39.79 -28.18 19.80
CA THR A 140 40.65 -27.89 20.95
C THR A 140 40.45 -28.91 22.09
N ILE A 141 39.21 -29.28 22.39
CA ILE A 141 38.88 -30.28 23.44
C ILE A 141 39.39 -31.68 23.07
N LYS A 142 39.23 -32.12 21.82
CA LYS A 142 39.72 -33.43 21.35
C LYS A 142 41.24 -33.49 21.14
N SER A 143 41.93 -32.34 21.14
CA SER A 143 43.39 -32.25 20.91
C SER A 143 44.22 -32.05 22.18
N HIS A 144 43.60 -31.82 23.34
CA HIS A 144 44.28 -31.74 24.63
C HIS A 144 43.95 -32.94 25.51
N SER A 145 44.77 -33.99 25.44
CA SER A 145 44.82 -35.06 26.44
C SER A 145 45.40 -34.60 27.79
N SER A 146 45.36 -33.30 28.14
CA SER A 146 46.10 -32.78 29.30
C SER A 146 45.56 -31.49 29.93
N MET A 147 44.26 -31.19 29.85
CA MET A 147 43.65 -30.16 30.71
C MET A 147 42.63 -30.80 31.64
N PRO A 148 42.72 -30.59 32.97
CA PRO A 148 41.71 -31.08 33.92
C PRO A 148 40.33 -30.53 33.52
N PRO A 149 39.23 -31.24 33.84
CA PRO A 149 37.88 -30.84 33.44
C PRO A 149 37.46 -29.60 34.23
N ASN A 150 37.94 -28.43 33.81
CA ASN A 150 37.53 -27.20 34.43
C ASN A 150 36.20 -26.76 33.80
N ASN A 151 35.15 -26.94 34.59
CA ASN A 151 33.75 -26.55 34.37
C ASN A 151 33.58 -25.14 33.75
N SER A 152 34.60 -24.28 33.82
CA SER A 152 34.61 -22.92 33.27
C SER A 152 34.34 -22.81 31.75
N TYR A 153 34.96 -23.63 30.90
CA TYR A 153 34.83 -23.46 29.45
C TYR A 153 33.47 -23.91 28.90
N ALA A 154 32.98 -25.05 29.39
CA ALA A 154 31.65 -25.57 29.07
C ALA A 154 30.55 -24.64 29.62
N ASN A 155 30.74 -24.05 30.80
CA ASN A 155 29.83 -23.04 31.33
C ASN A 155 29.85 -21.74 30.51
N PHE A 156 31.03 -21.29 30.07
CA PHE A 156 31.15 -20.11 29.21
C PHE A 156 30.49 -20.33 27.84
N GLU A 157 30.56 -21.53 27.27
CA GLU A 157 29.89 -21.86 26.02
C GLU A 157 28.36 -21.92 26.16
N ARG A 158 27.86 -22.57 27.22
CA ARG A 158 26.42 -22.56 27.55
C ARG A 158 25.93 -21.12 27.76
N PHE A 159 26.70 -20.32 28.49
CA PHE A 159 26.41 -18.91 28.72
C PHE A 159 26.41 -18.10 27.41
N SER A 160 27.39 -18.30 26.53
CA SER A 160 27.44 -17.66 25.22
C SER A 160 26.24 -18.02 24.34
N LYS A 161 25.78 -19.29 24.39
CA LYS A 161 24.60 -19.71 23.64
C LYS A 161 23.33 -19.05 24.18
N VAL A 162 23.20 -18.98 25.50
CA VAL A 162 22.11 -18.25 26.15
C VAL A 162 22.14 -16.78 25.75
N LEU A 163 23.31 -16.13 25.68
CA LEU A 163 23.41 -14.73 25.22
C LEU A 163 22.98 -14.55 23.76
N GLU A 164 23.30 -15.49 22.87
CA GLU A 164 22.84 -15.44 21.47
C GLU A 164 21.32 -15.63 21.37
N GLU A 165 20.76 -16.57 22.13
CA GLU A 165 19.31 -16.81 22.18
C GLU A 165 18.57 -15.60 22.79
N VAL A 166 19.12 -14.99 23.84
CA VAL A 166 18.61 -13.75 24.43
C VAL A 166 18.67 -12.60 23.41
N ALA A 167 19.79 -12.44 22.70
CA ALA A 167 19.91 -11.40 21.67
C ALA A 167 18.92 -11.60 20.52
N ALA A 168 18.70 -12.84 20.08
CA ALA A 168 17.69 -13.17 19.06
C ALA A 168 16.27 -12.93 19.58
N ALA A 169 15.99 -13.27 20.85
CA ALA A 169 14.71 -13.00 21.48
C ALA A 169 14.45 -11.49 21.65
N GLU A 170 15.47 -10.70 21.98
CA GLU A 170 15.38 -9.23 22.02
C GLU A 170 15.12 -8.63 20.63
N GLU A 171 15.76 -9.14 19.59
CA GLU A 171 15.51 -8.71 18.20
C GLU A 171 14.08 -9.04 17.78
N GLY A 172 13.61 -10.26 18.10
CA GLY A 172 12.21 -10.68 17.89
C GLY A 172 11.21 -9.83 18.68
N LEU A 173 11.52 -9.46 19.92
CA LEU A 173 10.67 -8.55 20.71
C LEU A 173 10.61 -7.15 20.10
N ARG A 174 11.74 -6.62 19.61
CA ARG A 174 11.78 -5.34 18.88
C ARG A 174 10.98 -5.39 17.58
N GLU A 175 10.97 -6.53 16.88
CA GLU A 175 10.11 -6.75 15.71
C GLU A 175 8.64 -6.80 16.09
N LEU A 176 8.29 -7.52 17.15
CA LEU A 176 6.92 -7.60 17.65
C LEU A 176 6.40 -6.22 18.10
N GLU A 177 7.22 -5.43 18.79
CA GLU A 177 6.87 -4.06 19.15
C GLU A 177 6.67 -3.15 17.94
N ARG A 178 7.45 -3.34 16.87
CA ARG A 178 7.23 -2.62 15.59
C ARG A 178 5.92 -3.04 14.95
N SER A 179 5.63 -4.34 14.88
CA SER A 179 4.37 -4.85 14.35
C SER A 179 3.16 -4.37 15.17
N ARG A 180 3.29 -4.32 16.50
CA ARG A 180 2.25 -3.79 17.40
C ARG A 180 1.99 -2.31 17.12
N ARG A 181 3.04 -1.50 16.94
CA ARG A 181 2.92 -0.08 16.61
C ARG A 181 2.21 0.12 15.27
N LEU A 182 2.63 -0.58 14.23
CA LEU A 182 1.98 -0.51 12.91
C LEU A 182 0.50 -0.90 12.97
N CYS A 183 0.17 -2.02 13.64
CA CYS A 183 -1.22 -2.44 13.81
C CYS A 183 -2.05 -1.40 14.59
N HIS A 184 -1.45 -0.76 15.60
CA HIS A 184 -2.10 0.30 16.35
C HIS A 184 -2.37 1.53 15.47
N GLU A 185 -1.39 1.97 14.68
CA GLU A 185 -1.53 3.06 13.71
C GLU A 185 -2.62 2.76 12.67
N ASP A 186 -2.67 1.53 12.16
CA ASP A 186 -3.72 1.10 11.22
C ASP A 186 -5.12 1.14 11.86
N VAL A 187 -5.25 0.69 13.11
CA VAL A 187 -6.51 0.74 13.87
C VAL A 187 -6.94 2.18 14.13
N GLU A 188 -6.01 3.07 14.50
CA GLU A 188 -6.29 4.49 14.70
C GLU A 188 -6.73 5.16 13.40
N ALA A 189 -6.09 4.85 12.27
CA ALA A 189 -6.48 5.36 10.96
C ALA A 189 -7.90 4.89 10.57
N LEU A 190 -8.22 3.61 10.80
CA LEU A 190 -9.57 3.08 10.57
C LEU A 190 -10.62 3.75 11.47
N ALA A 191 -10.30 3.98 12.75
CA ALA A 191 -11.18 4.67 13.67
C ALA A 191 -11.44 6.12 13.20
N ALA A 192 -10.41 6.85 12.79
CA ALA A 192 -10.55 8.21 12.28
C ALA A 192 -11.43 8.28 11.03
N ILE A 193 -11.25 7.36 10.08
CA ILE A 193 -12.10 7.26 8.88
C ILE A 193 -13.55 7.00 9.27
N TYR A 194 -13.78 6.10 10.23
CA TYR A 194 -15.11 5.76 10.70
C TYR A 194 -15.80 6.96 11.36
N GLU A 195 -15.10 7.68 12.23
CA GLU A 195 -15.60 8.90 12.89
C GLU A 195 -15.94 10.00 11.87
N GLU A 196 -15.09 10.22 10.86
CA GLU A 196 -15.35 11.17 9.79
C GLU A 196 -16.61 10.79 9.00
N LYS A 197 -16.77 9.50 8.69
CA LYS A 197 -17.98 9.00 8.00
C LYS A 197 -19.23 9.14 8.86
N GLU A 198 -19.16 8.84 10.15
CA GLU A 198 -20.29 9.03 11.06
C GLU A 198 -20.65 10.52 11.22
N ALA A 199 -19.68 11.42 11.22
CA ALA A 199 -19.94 12.86 11.21
C ALA A 199 -20.66 13.27 9.93
N TRP A 200 -20.17 12.83 8.77
CA TRP A 200 -20.81 13.12 7.48
C TRP A 200 -22.26 12.63 7.41
N TYR A 201 -22.53 11.38 7.82
CA TYR A 201 -23.89 10.85 7.82
C TYR A 201 -24.82 11.60 8.78
N ARG A 202 -24.30 12.06 9.93
CA ARG A 202 -25.08 12.90 10.85
C ARG A 202 -25.46 14.23 10.22
N GLU A 203 -24.49 14.93 9.62
CA GLU A 203 -24.72 16.21 8.96
C GLU A 203 -25.72 16.08 7.80
N GLU A 204 -25.57 15.06 6.95
CA GLU A 204 -26.48 14.80 5.83
C GLU A 204 -27.90 14.48 6.34
N SER A 205 -28.02 13.64 7.37
CA SER A 205 -29.31 13.32 8.00
C SER A 205 -29.98 14.57 8.58
N ASP A 206 -29.21 15.44 9.23
CA ASP A 206 -29.72 16.69 9.79
C ASP A 206 -30.18 17.66 8.70
N SER A 207 -29.42 17.76 7.60
CA SER A 207 -29.76 18.58 6.44
C SER A 207 -31.04 18.09 5.76
N LEU A 208 -31.13 16.79 5.47
CA LEU A 208 -32.36 16.16 4.96
C LEU A 208 -33.55 16.37 5.92
N GLY A 209 -33.31 16.31 7.23
CA GLY A 209 -34.32 16.60 8.24
C GLY A 209 -34.81 18.05 8.19
N GLN A 210 -33.92 19.02 7.95
CA GLN A 210 -34.28 20.43 7.77
C GLN A 210 -35.10 20.64 6.50
N ASP A 211 -34.67 20.06 5.38
CA ASP A 211 -35.37 20.15 4.11
C ASP A 211 -36.77 19.53 4.19
N LEU A 212 -36.91 18.38 4.86
CA LEU A 212 -38.20 17.73 5.06
C LEU A 212 -39.14 18.60 5.93
N ARG A 213 -38.62 19.26 6.97
CA ARG A 213 -39.40 20.23 7.76
C ARG A 213 -39.84 21.41 6.90
N ARG A 214 -38.96 21.94 6.06
CA ARG A 214 -39.26 23.04 5.13
C ARG A 214 -40.34 22.64 4.12
N LEU A 215 -40.21 21.48 3.48
CA LEU A 215 -41.19 20.96 2.54
C LEU A 215 -42.57 20.74 3.20
N ARG A 216 -42.61 20.22 4.43
CA ARG A 216 -43.86 20.10 5.19
C ARG A 216 -44.53 21.45 5.44
N GLN A 217 -43.74 22.49 5.78
CA GLN A 217 -44.28 23.84 5.99
C GLN A 217 -44.84 24.42 4.69
N GLU A 218 -44.13 24.28 3.57
CA GLU A 218 -44.59 24.74 2.26
C GLU A 218 -45.83 23.97 1.79
N LEU A 219 -45.91 22.66 2.06
CA LEU A 219 -47.11 21.86 1.80
C LEU A 219 -48.32 22.39 2.58
N LEU A 220 -48.17 22.67 3.88
CA LEU A 220 -49.25 23.22 4.70
C LEU A 220 -49.70 24.61 4.19
N LYS A 221 -48.76 25.48 3.81
CA LYS A 221 -49.08 26.79 3.22
C LYS A 221 -49.85 26.65 1.91
N THR A 222 -49.37 25.80 1.01
CA THR A 222 -50.02 25.58 -0.29
C THR A 222 -51.40 24.95 -0.15
N GLU A 223 -51.60 24.02 0.79
CA GLU A 223 -52.92 23.51 1.11
C GLU A 223 -53.87 24.58 1.67
N ALA A 224 -53.38 25.48 2.52
CA ALA A 224 -54.17 26.59 3.04
C ALA A 224 -54.59 27.56 1.93
N LEU A 225 -53.65 27.94 1.05
CA LEU A 225 -53.93 28.76 -0.12
C LEU A 225 -54.94 28.09 -1.07
N LYS A 226 -54.81 26.78 -1.29
CA LYS A 226 -55.77 26.01 -2.09
C LYS A 226 -57.17 26.03 -1.47
N ARG A 227 -57.29 25.86 -0.14
CA ARG A 227 -58.57 25.95 0.57
C ARG A 227 -59.18 27.34 0.44
N GLN A 228 -58.37 28.39 0.60
CA GLN A 228 -58.83 29.77 0.43
C GLN A 228 -59.34 30.04 -1.00
N ALA A 229 -58.54 29.69 -2.02
CA ALA A 229 -58.93 29.85 -3.42
C ALA A 229 -60.21 29.06 -3.76
N GLN A 230 -60.40 27.89 -3.14
CA GLN A 230 -61.62 27.09 -3.32
C GLN A 230 -62.85 27.78 -2.72
N GLU A 231 -62.74 28.42 -1.55
CA GLU A 231 -63.84 29.20 -0.95
C GLU A 231 -64.14 30.47 -1.75
N GLU A 232 -63.11 31.17 -2.23
CA GLU A 232 -63.27 32.33 -3.12
C GLU A 232 -63.97 31.94 -4.44
N ALA A 233 -63.59 30.81 -5.04
CA ALA A 233 -64.25 30.28 -6.23
C ALA A 233 -65.72 29.93 -5.98
N LYS A 234 -66.04 29.29 -4.83
CA LYS A 234 -67.45 29.05 -4.42
C LYS A 234 -68.22 30.35 -4.25
N GLY A 235 -67.62 31.35 -3.60
CA GLY A 235 -68.21 32.67 -3.43
C GLY A 235 -68.50 33.35 -4.77
N ALA A 236 -67.56 33.31 -5.70
CA ALA A 236 -67.71 33.85 -7.05
C ALA A 236 -68.82 33.12 -7.84
N LEU A 237 -68.91 31.79 -7.73
CA LEU A 237 -69.98 30.99 -8.35
C LEU A 237 -71.35 31.38 -7.79
N LEU A 238 -71.48 31.56 -6.48
CA LEU A 238 -72.73 32.05 -5.88
C LEU A 238 -73.06 33.46 -6.37
N GLY A 239 -72.07 34.36 -6.41
CA GLY A 239 -72.23 35.72 -6.92
C GLY A 239 -72.69 35.78 -8.38
N THR A 240 -72.05 35.00 -9.26
CA THR A 240 -72.42 34.90 -10.68
C THR A 240 -73.81 34.30 -10.85
N SER A 241 -74.18 33.28 -10.06
CA SER A 241 -75.54 32.73 -10.08
C SER A 241 -76.60 33.76 -9.65
N GLY A 242 -76.29 34.59 -8.65
CA GLY A 242 -77.16 35.68 -8.21
C GLY A 242 -77.30 36.77 -9.27
N LEU A 243 -76.20 37.12 -9.93
CA LEU A 243 -76.18 38.06 -11.04
C LEU A 243 -76.99 37.54 -12.24
N LYS A 244 -76.82 36.26 -12.61
CA LYS A 244 -77.61 35.58 -13.64
C LYS A 244 -79.12 35.68 -13.36
N ARG A 245 -79.55 35.41 -12.12
CA ARG A 245 -80.97 35.55 -11.73
C ARG A 245 -81.48 36.99 -11.86
N ARG A 246 -80.66 38.00 -11.54
CA ARG A 246 -81.03 39.42 -11.72
C ARG A 246 -81.16 39.79 -13.19
N PHE A 247 -80.22 39.38 -14.04
CA PHE A 247 -80.28 39.62 -15.48
C PHE A 247 -81.52 38.98 -16.09
N SER A 248 -81.84 37.72 -15.76
CA SER A 248 -83.07 37.08 -16.26
C SER A 248 -84.34 37.83 -15.82
N ARG A 249 -84.38 38.39 -14.59
CA ARG A 249 -85.51 39.23 -14.15
C ARG A 249 -85.63 40.52 -14.96
N LEU A 250 -84.50 41.16 -15.26
CA LEU A 250 -84.44 42.37 -16.09
C LEU A 250 -84.88 42.07 -17.52
N GLU A 251 -84.36 40.99 -18.12
CA GLU A 251 -84.69 40.52 -19.45
C GLU A 251 -86.19 40.27 -19.60
N ASN A 252 -86.80 39.52 -18.66
CA ASN A 252 -88.24 39.31 -18.63
C ASN A 252 -89.04 40.62 -18.56
N ARG A 253 -88.54 41.62 -17.82
CA ARG A 253 -89.20 42.92 -17.65
C ARG A 253 -89.11 43.77 -18.93
N TYR A 254 -87.94 43.77 -19.59
CA TYR A 254 -87.77 44.41 -20.89
C TYR A 254 -88.66 43.76 -21.96
N GLU A 255 -88.76 42.43 -21.95
CA GLU A 255 -89.60 41.71 -22.91
C GLU A 255 -91.10 42.01 -22.67
N ALA A 256 -91.54 42.10 -21.42
CA ALA A 256 -92.90 42.53 -21.08
C ALA A 256 -93.17 43.98 -21.55
N LEU A 257 -92.23 44.90 -21.31
CA LEU A 257 -92.37 46.29 -21.75
C LEU A 257 -92.38 46.41 -23.28
N ALA A 258 -91.54 45.64 -23.97
CA ALA A 258 -91.52 45.59 -25.44
C ALA A 258 -92.87 45.09 -26.01
N LYS A 259 -93.47 44.05 -25.39
CA LYS A 259 -94.82 43.58 -25.75
C LYS A 259 -95.87 44.67 -25.54
N GLN A 260 -95.79 45.43 -24.46
CA GLN A 260 -96.69 46.55 -24.17
C GLN A 260 -96.53 47.70 -25.18
N VAL A 261 -95.30 48.13 -25.47
CA VAL A 261 -95.06 49.17 -26.50
C VAL A 261 -95.56 48.71 -27.86
N ALA A 262 -95.36 47.44 -28.22
CA ALA A 262 -95.87 46.89 -29.46
C ALA A 262 -97.40 46.83 -29.51
N SER A 263 -98.10 46.62 -28.38
CA SER A 263 -99.56 46.71 -28.35
C SER A 263 -100.05 48.16 -28.45
N GLU A 264 -99.39 49.10 -27.77
CA GLU A 264 -99.72 50.53 -27.86
C GLU A 264 -99.47 51.08 -29.28
N MET A 265 -98.36 50.73 -29.93
CA MET A 265 -98.11 51.12 -31.32
C MET A 265 -99.17 50.54 -32.27
N ARG A 266 -99.59 49.28 -32.07
CA ARG A 266 -100.68 48.68 -32.85
C ARG A 266 -101.99 49.43 -32.65
N PHE A 267 -102.32 49.76 -31.41
CA PHE A 267 -103.49 50.57 -31.08
C PHE A 267 -103.46 51.94 -31.78
N VAL A 268 -102.32 52.65 -31.73
CA VAL A 268 -102.16 53.94 -32.42
C VAL A 268 -102.25 53.78 -33.94
N GLN A 269 -101.65 52.74 -34.52
CA GLN A 269 -101.74 52.45 -35.96
C GLN A 269 -103.19 52.18 -36.38
N ASP A 270 -103.93 51.40 -35.60
CA ASP A 270 -105.35 51.12 -35.84
C ASP A 270 -106.20 52.39 -35.72
N LEU A 271 -105.91 53.25 -34.72
CA LEU A 271 -106.57 54.55 -34.55
C LEU A 271 -106.31 55.50 -35.72
N VAL A 272 -105.05 55.62 -36.17
CA VAL A 272 -104.68 56.42 -37.34
C VAL A 272 -105.39 55.90 -38.59
N ARG A 273 -105.41 54.58 -38.80
CA ARG A 273 -106.10 53.96 -39.93
C ARG A 273 -107.61 54.24 -39.88
N ALA A 274 -108.23 54.22 -38.70
CA ALA A 274 -109.63 54.58 -38.53
C ALA A 274 -109.89 56.07 -38.87
N LEU A 275 -109.05 56.98 -38.39
CA LEU A 275 -109.14 58.41 -38.70
C LEU A 275 -108.92 58.72 -40.19
N GLU A 276 -108.00 58.01 -40.86
CA GLU A 276 -107.79 58.12 -42.31
C GLU A 276 -109.01 57.63 -43.10
N GLN A 277 -109.67 56.56 -42.66
CA GLN A 277 -110.92 56.07 -43.24
C GLN A 277 -112.07 57.07 -43.05
N GLU A 278 -112.20 57.69 -41.88
CA GLU A 278 -113.19 58.76 -41.65
C GLU A 278 -112.91 59.99 -42.53
N LYS A 279 -111.63 60.35 -42.75
CA LYS A 279 -111.25 61.47 -43.63
C LYS A 279 -111.56 61.19 -45.10
N LEU A 280 -111.41 59.94 -45.56
CA LEU A 280 -111.83 59.51 -46.91
C LEU A 280 -113.36 59.56 -47.07
N GLN A 281 -114.12 59.15 -46.04
CA GLN A 281 -115.58 59.26 -46.02
C GLN A 281 -116.08 60.72 -45.93
N GLY A 282 -115.36 61.58 -45.22
CA GLY A 282 -115.65 63.01 -45.12
C GLY A 282 -115.40 63.78 -46.42
N VAL A 283 -114.47 63.33 -47.27
CA VAL A 283 -114.23 63.93 -48.60
C VAL A 283 -115.31 63.51 -49.61
N GLU A 284 -115.92 62.33 -49.47
CA GLU A 284 -117.08 61.94 -50.29
C GLU A 284 -118.37 62.72 -49.95
N CYS A 285 -118.52 63.23 -48.72
CA CYS A 285 -119.63 64.10 -48.33
C CYS A 285 -119.46 65.58 -48.73
N GLY A 286 -118.32 65.98 -49.32
CA GLY A 286 -118.05 67.35 -49.77
C GLY A 286 -118.24 67.63 -51.27
N LEU A 287 -118.70 66.64 -52.05
CA LEU A 287 -118.90 66.75 -53.51
C LEU A 287 -120.35 66.52 -53.96
N ARG A 288 -121.32 66.84 -53.12
CA ARG A 288 -122.73 67.00 -53.53
C ARG A 288 -123.36 68.24 -52.91
#